data_AF-A0A392PPI6-F1
#
_entry.id   AF-A0A392PPI6-F1
#
_cell.length_a   1.000
_cell.length_b   1.000
_cell.length_c   1.000
_cell.angle_alpha   90.00
_cell.angle_beta   90.00
_cell.angle_gamma   90.00
#
_symmetry.space_group_name_H-M   'P 1'
#
loop_
_entity.id
_entity.type
_entity.pdbx_description
1 polymer ?
#
loop_
_entity_poly.entity_id
_entity_poly.type
_entity_poly.pdbx_seq_one_letter_code
_entity_poly.pdbx_strand_id
1 'polypeptide(L)' 'MAPVFSRDAWRCVWYMIQNEFVHGWGLDFAFRKCVEPAHEKIGVVDAQWIVHQGIPSLGDQGEAQTGKPAWRA' A
#
# COMPACT_ATOMS: atom_id res chain seq x y z
N MET A 1 7.54 5.80 6.30
CA MET A 1 7.44 6.53 5.03
C MET A 1 6.05 7.12 4.87
N ALA A 2 5.95 8.44 4.84
CA ALA A 2 4.69 9.16 4.63
C ALA A 2 4.68 9.81 3.23
N PRO A 3 3.95 9.27 2.25
CA PRO A 3 3.84 9.87 0.93
C PRO A 3 2.95 11.11 0.97
N VAL A 4 3.28 12.11 0.15
CA VAL A 4 2.49 13.32 -0.07
C VAL A 4 2.12 13.45 -1.54
N PHE A 5 0.89 13.90 -1.77
CA PHE A 5 0.28 13.96 -3.10
C PHE A 5 -0.11 15.39 -3.45
N SER A 6 -0.16 15.70 -4.74
CA SER A 6 -0.80 16.94 -5.19
C SER A 6 -2.29 16.93 -4.82
N ARG A 7 -2.89 18.12 -4.75
CA ARG A 7 -4.33 18.25 -4.46
C ARG A 7 -5.20 17.48 -5.45
N ASP A 8 -4.81 17.44 -6.73
CA ASP A 8 -5.55 16.74 -7.77
C ASP A 8 -5.45 15.22 -7.63
N ALA A 9 -4.27 14.72 -7.22
CA ALA A 9 -4.04 13.30 -6.97
C ALA A 9 -4.70 12.81 -5.67
N TRP A 10 -4.81 13.68 -4.66
CA TRP A 10 -5.33 13.35 -3.34
C TRP A 10 -6.73 12.73 -3.40
N ARG A 11 -7.62 13.24 -4.26
CA ARG A 11 -8.98 12.72 -4.36
C ARG A 11 -9.00 11.23 -4.77
N CYS A 12 -8.16 10.84 -5.74
CA CYS A 12 -8.06 9.45 -6.17
C CYS A 12 -7.45 8.56 -5.07
N VAL A 13 -6.35 9.02 -4.47
CA VAL A 13 -5.64 8.31 -3.39
C VAL A 13 -6.55 8.11 -2.16
N TRP A 14 -7.32 9.14 -1.80
CA TRP A 14 -8.27 9.08 -0.70
C TRP A 14 -9.30 7.96 -0.87
N TYR A 15 -9.87 7.81 -2.08
CA TYR A 15 -10.80 6.72 -2.36
C TYR A 15 -10.14 5.34 -2.33
N MET A 16 -8.84 5.24 -2.62
CA MET A 16 -8.12 3.97 -2.44
C MET A 16 -7.91 3.64 -0.95
N ILE A 17 -7.46 4.61 -0.14
CA ILE A 17 -7.19 4.42 1.30
C ILE A 17 -8.46 3.99 2.03
N GLN A 18 -9.60 4.62 1.72
CA GLN A 18 -10.87 4.32 2.38
C GLN A 18 -11.35 2.86 2.19
N ASN A 19 -10.85 2.14 1.18
CA ASN A 19 -11.19 0.75 0.93
C ASN A 19 -10.20 -0.27 1.54
N GLU A 20 -9.03 0.17 2.04
CA GLU A 20 -7.88 -0.70 2.37
C GLU A 20 -7.31 -0.45 3.78
N PHE A 21 -8.19 -0.16 4.77
CA PHE A 21 -7.76 0.19 6.13
C PHE A 21 -7.30 -0.99 7.00
N VAL A 22 -7.53 -2.24 6.57
CA VAL A 22 -7.15 -3.44 7.34
C VAL A 22 -5.76 -3.95 6.95
N HIS A 23 -5.36 -3.82 5.68
CA HIS A 23 -4.14 -4.44 5.17
C HIS A 23 -3.04 -3.45 4.84
N GLY A 24 -3.32 -2.32 4.18
CA GLY A 24 -2.38 -1.23 3.87
C GLY A 24 -1.08 -1.60 3.11
N TRP A 25 -0.69 -2.87 3.10
CA TRP A 25 0.51 -3.42 2.52
C TRP A 25 0.31 -3.55 1.01
N GLY A 26 1.17 -2.87 0.26
CA GLY A 26 1.07 -2.81 -1.19
C GLY A 26 0.14 -1.72 -1.72
N LEU A 27 -0.54 -0.96 -0.85
CA LEU A 27 -1.30 0.22 -1.26
C LEU A 27 -0.38 1.31 -1.84
N ASP A 28 0.83 1.41 -1.29
CA ASP A 28 1.93 2.23 -1.78
C ASP A 28 2.33 1.91 -3.23
N PHE A 29 2.32 0.63 -3.62
CA PHE A 29 2.52 0.24 -5.03
C PHE A 29 1.35 0.63 -5.94
N ALA A 30 0.15 0.79 -5.39
CA ALA A 30 -1.04 1.13 -6.15
C ALA A 30 -1.20 2.64 -6.40
N PHE A 31 -0.57 3.52 -5.60
CA PHE A 31 -0.73 4.98 -5.74
C PHE A 31 -0.34 5.52 -7.12
N ARG A 32 0.53 4.83 -7.86
CA ARG A 32 0.86 5.15 -9.25
C ARG A 32 -0.36 5.20 -10.18
N LYS A 33 -1.47 4.53 -9.84
CA LYS A 33 -2.71 4.59 -10.63
C LYS A 33 -3.37 5.97 -10.59
N CYS A 34 -3.05 6.78 -9.57
CA CYS A 34 -3.57 8.14 -9.39
C CYS A 34 -2.63 9.22 -9.93
N VAL A 35 -1.39 8.89 -10.29
CA VAL A 35 -0.33 9.88 -10.61
C VAL A 35 0.67 9.33 -11.64
N GLU A 36 0.91 10.07 -12.72
CA GLU A 36 1.93 9.77 -13.74
C GLU A 36 2.81 11.00 -14.03
N PRO A 37 4.16 10.92 -13.99
CA PRO A 37 4.97 9.80 -13.49
C PRO A 37 5.02 9.77 -11.95
N ALA A 38 4.77 8.60 -11.38
CA ALA A 38 4.59 8.43 -9.94
C ALA A 38 5.84 8.80 -9.11
N HIS A 39 7.03 8.44 -9.58
CA HIS A 39 8.29 8.62 -8.85
C HIS A 39 8.76 10.07 -8.77
N GLU A 40 8.30 10.95 -9.66
CA GLU A 40 8.64 12.38 -9.63
C GLU A 40 7.58 13.20 -8.90
N LYS A 41 6.32 12.76 -8.95
CA LYS A 41 5.17 13.55 -8.49
C LYS A 41 4.63 13.13 -7.11
N ILE A 42 5.05 11.97 -6.61
CA ILE A 42 4.77 11.56 -5.22
C ILE A 42 5.97 11.98 -4.37
N GLY A 43 5.73 12.91 -3.46
CA GLY A 43 6.75 13.31 -2.48
C GLY A 43 6.75 12.39 -1.27
N VAL A 44 7.80 12.47 -0.46
CA VAL A 44 7.93 11.74 0.81
C VAL A 44 8.44 12.71 1.86
N VAL A 45 7.70 12.89 2.96
CA VAL A 45 8.08 13.83 4.05
C VAL A 45 8.77 13.15 5.23
N ASP A 46 8.52 11.86 5.41
CA ASP A 46 9.25 11.02 6.35
C ASP A 46 9.96 9.93 5.56
N ALA A 47 11.27 10.08 5.37
CA ALA A 47 12.10 9.11 4.65
C ALA A 47 12.53 7.94 5.55
N GLN A 48 12.17 7.94 6.85
CA GLN A 48 12.41 6.76 7.67
C GLN A 48 11.48 5.64 7.20
N TRP A 49 12.11 4.52 6.85
CA TRP A 49 11.40 3.29 6.56
C TRP A 49 10.78 2.77 7.85
N ILE A 50 9.48 2.49 7.79
CA ILE A 50 8.83 1.71 8.83
C ILE A 50 9.20 0.26 8.53
N VAL A 51 9.88 -0.39 9.47
CA VAL A 51 10.15 -1.82 9.38
C VAL A 51 8.82 -2.53 9.64
N HIS A 52 8.19 -3.02 8.58
CA HIS A 52 7.14 -4.01 8.72
C HIS A 52 7.82 -5.30 9.15
N GLN A 53 7.51 -5.83 10.33
CA GLN A 53 8.09 -7.08 10.82
C GLN A 53 7.67 -8.32 10.00
N GLY A 54 6.98 -8.14 8.88
CA GLY A 54 6.40 -9.22 8.08
C GLY A 54 5.37 -10.04 8.86
N ILE A 55 4.94 -9.58 10.04
CA ILE A 55 3.91 -10.22 10.86
C ILE A 55 2.58 -9.86 10.20
N PRO A 56 1.87 -10.83 9.59
CA PRO A 56 0.64 -10.55 8.87
C PRO A 56 -0.41 -10.00 9.82
N SER A 57 -0.85 -8.76 9.62
CA SER A 57 -2.06 -8.25 10.27
C SER A 57 -3.26 -8.76 9.47
N LEU A 58 -3.85 -9.87 9.94
CA LEU A 58 -5.12 -10.44 9.46
C LEU A 58 -5.25 -10.60 7.92
N GLY A 59 -4.17 -10.96 7.23
CA GLY A 59 -4.24 -11.47 5.85
C GLY A 59 -4.41 -12.98 5.89
N ASP A 60 -5.59 -13.46 5.51
CA ASP A 60 -5.94 -14.87 5.32
C ASP A 60 -5.17 -15.87 6.21
N GLN A 61 -5.76 -16.17 7.38
CA GLN A 61 -5.42 -17.36 8.18
C GLN A 61 -5.84 -18.67 7.46
N GLY A 62 -6.26 -18.59 6.20
CA GLY A 62 -6.68 -19.72 5.39
C GLY A 62 -5.60 -20.80 5.26
N GLU A 63 -6.04 -22.03 5.09
CA GLU A 63 -5.15 -23.19 4.94
C GLU A 63 -4.23 -23.01 3.73
N ALA A 64 -2.93 -23.18 3.98
CA ALA A 64 -1.93 -23.20 2.92
C ALA A 64 -2.27 -24.33 1.93
N GLN A 65 -2.59 -23.96 0.69
CA GLN A 65 -2.76 -24.94 -0.37
C GLN A 65 -1.39 -25.30 -0.96
N THR A 66 -1.05 -26.59 -0.93
CA THR A 66 0.07 -27.14 -1.70
C THR A 66 1.42 -26.48 -1.37
N GLY A 67 1.65 -26.17 -0.09
CA GLY A 67 2.93 -25.59 0.38
C GLY A 67 3.18 -24.14 -0.05
N LYS A 68 2.18 -23.47 -0.64
CA LYS A 68 2.24 -22.04 -0.93
C LYS A 68 1.47 -21.28 0.15
N PRO A 69 2.02 -20.17 0.66
CA PRO A 69 1.29 -19.37 1.64
C PRO A 69 0.07 -18.72 0.99
N ALA A 70 -1.03 -18.60 1.73
CA ALA A 70 -2.36 -18.19 1.24
C ALA A 70 -2.37 -16.86 0.48
N TRP A 71 -1.48 -15.94 0.81
CA TRP A 71 -1.33 -14.64 0.14
C TRP A 71 -0.66 -14.71 -1.25
N ARG A 72 -0.18 -15.88 -1.70
CA ARG A 72 0.41 -16.11 -3.04
C ARG A 72 -0.55 -16.79 -4.04
N ALA A 73 -1.86 -16.75 -3.79
CA ALA A 73 -2.87 -17.30 -4.71
C ALA A 73 -2.76 -16.71 -6.12
#